data_AF-A0A1C6RWV0-F1
#
_entry.id   AF-A0A1C6RWV0-F1
#
_cell.length_a   1.000
_cell.length_b   1.000
_cell.length_c   1.000
_cell.angle_alpha   90.00
_cell.angle_beta   90.00
_cell.angle_gamma   90.00
#
_symmetry.space_group_name_H-M   'P 1'
#
loop_
_entity.id
_entity.type
_entity.pdbx_description
1 polymer ?
#
loop_
_entity_poly.entity_id
_entity_poly.type
_entity_poly.pdbx_seq_one_letter_code
_entity_poly.pdbx_strand_id
1 'polypeptide(L)'
;MRIDVRTFGADRLVAELHDVPEGAHRNVVKATQVTAHHIRDTARERSSGIAHAPLYPYTISYDVNDRGVGDGVDAEIGPDRDKVIGGGPKRTPGHLDNIFEYGTPNSAPIPHVNPALDKWAPDFERGLRIAAEQALERL
;
A
#
# COMPACT_ATOMS: atom_id res chain seq x y z
N MET A 1 45.37 -31.92 -17.16
CA MET A 1 45.25 -31.48 -15.76
C MET A 1 43.77 -31.51 -15.39
N ARG A 2 43.34 -32.45 -14.54
CA ARG A 2 41.97 -32.51 -14.03
C ARG A 2 41.98 -31.77 -12.68
N ILE A 3 41.19 -30.73 -12.55
CA ILE A 3 40.98 -30.03 -11.28
C ILE A 3 39.77 -30.69 -10.63
N ASP A 4 39.98 -31.39 -9.51
CA ASP A 4 38.89 -31.89 -8.67
C ASP A 4 38.33 -30.73 -7.85
N VAL A 5 37.15 -30.25 -8.21
CA VAL A 5 36.38 -29.30 -7.42
C VAL A 5 35.49 -30.08 -6.47
N ARG A 6 35.69 -29.92 -5.16
CA ARG A 6 34.78 -30.44 -4.13
C ARG A 6 33.90 -29.31 -3.63
N THR A 7 32.60 -29.41 -3.87
CA THR A 7 31.58 -28.52 -3.32
C THR A 7 31.03 -29.12 -2.03
N PHE A 8 31.03 -28.33 -0.95
CA PHE A 8 30.39 -28.69 0.32
C PHE A 8 29.35 -27.60 0.64
N GLY A 9 28.16 -28.00 1.08
CA GLY A 9 27.10 -27.05 1.47
C GLY A 9 26.26 -26.50 0.31
N ALA A 10 26.47 -26.94 -0.93
CA ALA A 10 25.65 -26.51 -2.07
C ALA A 10 24.18 -26.90 -1.91
N ASP A 11 23.89 -28.13 -1.46
CA ASP A 11 22.51 -28.58 -1.22
C ASP A 11 21.83 -27.79 -0.10
N ARG A 12 22.61 -27.40 0.92
CA ARG A 12 22.13 -26.56 2.03
C ARG A 12 21.80 -25.15 1.55
N LEU A 13 22.70 -24.53 0.78
CA LEU A 13 22.47 -23.22 0.18
C LEU A 13 21.26 -23.24 -0.77
N VAL A 14 21.09 -24.30 -1.56
CA VAL A 14 19.92 -24.48 -2.43
C VAL A 14 18.63 -24.58 -1.63
N ALA A 15 18.64 -25.35 -0.53
CA ALA A 15 17.50 -25.45 0.37
C ALA A 15 17.18 -24.11 1.07
N GLU A 16 18.20 -23.39 1.55
CA GLU A 16 18.02 -22.09 2.20
C GLU A 16 17.50 -21.04 1.20
N LEU A 17 18.03 -20.99 -0.02
CA LEU A 17 17.55 -20.10 -1.08
C LEU A 17 16.13 -20.43 -1.56
N HIS A 18 15.65 -21.67 -1.38
CA HIS A 18 14.29 -22.07 -1.73
C HIS A 18 13.25 -21.42 -0.81
N ASP A 19 13.57 -21.20 0.47
CA ASP A 19 12.62 -20.69 1.48
C ASP A 19 12.65 -19.16 1.63
N VAL A 20 13.72 -18.51 1.16
CA VAL A 20 13.86 -17.04 1.15
C VAL A 20 12.68 -16.32 0.47
N PRO A 21 12.18 -16.74 -0.71
CA PRO A 21 11.06 -16.08 -1.39
C PRO A 21 9.78 -16.01 -0.54
N GLU A 22 9.42 -17.08 0.16
CA GLU A 22 8.21 -17.08 1.02
C GLU A 22 8.37 -16.19 2.25
N GLY A 23 9.57 -16.17 2.84
CA GLY A 23 9.91 -15.29 3.95
C GLY A 23 9.82 -13.81 3.55
N ALA A 24 10.45 -13.46 2.42
CA ALA A 24 10.43 -12.12 1.86
C ALA A 24 9.00 -11.70 1.51
N HIS A 25 8.24 -12.57 0.84
CA HIS A 25 6.88 -12.29 0.40
C HIS A 25 5.95 -11.91 1.55
N ARG A 26 5.95 -12.68 2.65
CA ARG A 26 5.14 -12.37 3.83
C ARG A 26 5.46 -11.00 4.41
N ASN A 27 6.73 -10.61 4.41
CA ASN A 27 7.16 -9.30 4.89
C ASN A 27 6.76 -8.18 3.91
N VAL A 28 6.81 -8.41 2.60
CA VAL A 28 6.34 -7.47 1.57
C VAL A 28 4.83 -7.25 1.65
N VAL A 29 4.04 -8.32 1.83
CA VAL A 29 2.59 -8.23 2.06
C VAL A 29 2.31 -7.36 3.29
N LYS A 30 3.01 -7.62 4.40
CA LYS A 30 2.86 -6.85 5.63
C LYS A 30 3.22 -5.39 5.46
N ALA A 31 4.34 -5.08 4.81
CA ALA A 31 4.76 -3.70 4.53
C ALA A 31 3.69 -2.97 3.71
N THR A 32 3.17 -3.61 2.67
CA THR A 32 2.12 -3.05 1.80
C THR A 32 0.83 -2.77 2.57
N GLN A 33 0.37 -3.72 3.40
CA GLN A 33 -0.82 -3.55 4.24
C GLN A 33 -0.68 -2.40 5.24
N VAL A 34 0.45 -2.31 5.94
CA VAL A 34 0.70 -1.26 6.95
C VAL A 34 0.78 0.11 6.29
N THR A 35 1.51 0.24 5.19
CA THR A 35 1.62 1.50 4.45
C THR A 35 0.26 1.93 3.90
N ALA A 36 -0.49 1.03 3.24
CA ALA A 36 -1.82 1.35 2.71
C ALA A 36 -2.79 1.83 3.81
N HIS A 37 -2.74 1.19 4.98
CA HIS A 37 -3.48 1.61 6.17
C HIS A 37 -3.13 3.04 6.60
N HIS A 38 -1.84 3.37 6.70
CA HIS A 38 -1.39 4.70 7.09
C HIS A 38 -1.72 5.78 6.06
N ILE A 39 -1.63 5.46 4.76
CA ILE A 39 -2.05 6.36 3.67
C ILE A 39 -3.55 6.65 3.81
N ARG A 40 -4.38 5.62 3.95
CA ARG A 40 -5.83 5.77 4.16
C ARG A 40 -6.12 6.70 5.34
N ASP A 41 -5.49 6.48 6.50
CA ASP A 41 -5.76 7.26 7.71
C ASP A 41 -5.32 8.72 7.56
N THR A 42 -4.17 8.96 6.92
CA THR A 42 -3.72 10.32 6.64
C THR A 42 -4.62 11.04 5.63
N ALA A 43 -5.08 10.32 4.60
CA ALA A 43 -6.03 10.87 3.62
C ALA A 43 -7.38 11.20 4.28
N ARG A 44 -7.85 10.36 5.21
CA ARG A 44 -9.05 10.62 6.02
C ARG A 44 -8.92 11.87 6.88
N GLU A 45 -7.79 12.01 7.56
CA GLU A 45 -7.51 13.17 8.40
C GLU A 45 -7.51 14.46 7.56
N ARG A 46 -6.81 14.44 6.42
CA ARG A 46 -6.70 15.60 5.51
C ARG A 46 -8.00 16.02 4.86
N SER A 47 -8.87 15.06 4.59
CA SER A 47 -10.19 15.30 3.99
C SER A 47 -11.30 15.50 5.02
N SER A 48 -10.96 15.59 6.31
CA SER A 48 -11.93 15.82 7.38
C SER A 48 -12.40 17.28 7.42
N GLY A 49 -13.56 17.52 8.07
CA GLY A 49 -14.09 18.87 8.25
C GLY A 49 -14.80 19.47 7.03
N ILE A 50 -15.05 18.71 5.96
CA ILE A 50 -15.80 19.18 4.78
C ILE A 50 -17.28 19.34 5.14
N ALA A 51 -17.72 20.58 5.37
CA ALA A 51 -19.06 20.90 5.87
C ALA A 51 -20.22 20.28 5.05
N HIS A 52 -20.06 20.23 3.72
CA HIS A 52 -21.09 19.71 2.80
C HIS A 52 -20.91 18.23 2.45
N ALA A 53 -19.82 17.60 2.89
CA ALA A 53 -19.53 16.18 2.64
C ALA A 53 -18.86 15.54 3.88
N PRO A 54 -19.50 15.58 5.06
CA PRO A 54 -18.89 15.11 6.31
C PRO A 54 -18.59 13.60 6.31
N LEU A 55 -19.25 12.83 5.43
CA LEU A 55 -19.04 11.38 5.31
C LEU A 55 -17.93 11.02 4.31
N TYR A 56 -17.41 11.99 3.54
CA TYR A 56 -16.38 11.75 2.53
C TYR A 56 -15.15 10.99 3.06
N PRO A 57 -14.53 11.38 4.19
CA PRO A 57 -13.36 10.64 4.71
C PRO A 57 -13.65 9.15 4.90
N TYR A 58 -14.83 8.80 5.40
CA TYR A 58 -15.20 7.42 5.68
C TYR A 58 -15.37 6.57 4.41
N THR A 59 -15.44 7.20 3.24
CA THR A 59 -15.44 6.49 1.97
C THR A 59 -14.05 6.02 1.56
N ILE A 60 -12.99 6.68 2.03
CA ILE A 60 -11.61 6.29 1.71
C ILE A 60 -11.30 4.95 2.37
N SER A 61 -11.03 3.94 1.56
CA SER A 61 -10.61 2.60 1.99
C SER A 61 -9.27 2.23 1.34
N TYR A 62 -8.79 1.03 1.67
CA TYR A 62 -7.76 0.39 0.90
C TYR A 62 -8.09 -1.10 0.76
N ASP A 63 -7.66 -1.68 -0.35
CA ASP A 63 -7.69 -3.12 -0.58
C ASP A 63 -6.29 -3.56 -1.00
N VAL A 64 -5.86 -4.74 -0.52
CA VAL A 64 -4.55 -5.31 -0.83
C VAL A 64 -4.75 -6.53 -1.71
N ASN A 65 -4.07 -6.55 -2.84
CA ASN A 65 -4.04 -7.64 -3.79
C ASN A 65 -2.69 -8.35 -3.71
N ASP A 66 -2.67 -9.50 -3.05
CA ASP A 66 -1.51 -10.38 -3.03
C ASP A 66 -1.57 -11.31 -4.26
N ARG A 67 -0.65 -11.10 -5.21
CA ARG A 67 -0.57 -11.88 -6.45
C ARG A 67 0.31 -13.12 -6.31
N GLY A 68 0.88 -13.35 -5.13
CA GLY A 68 1.70 -14.50 -4.81
C GLY A 68 3.20 -14.26 -4.88
N VAL A 69 3.95 -15.24 -4.38
CA VAL A 69 5.41 -15.21 -4.28
C VAL A 69 6.03 -15.01 -5.66
N GLY A 70 6.84 -13.97 -5.81
CA GLY A 70 7.54 -13.65 -7.06
C GLY A 70 6.73 -12.81 -8.05
N ASP A 71 5.42 -12.67 -7.89
CA ASP A 71 4.59 -11.76 -8.70
C ASP A 71 4.36 -10.42 -8.01
N GLY A 72 4.28 -10.45 -6.67
CA GLY A 72 4.29 -9.27 -5.82
C GLY A 72 2.93 -8.93 -5.21
N VAL A 73 2.86 -7.74 -4.64
CA VAL A 73 1.71 -7.26 -3.88
C VAL A 73 1.44 -5.82 -4.28
N ASP A 74 0.18 -5.48 -4.48
CA ASP A 74 -0.27 -4.12 -4.73
C ASP A 74 -1.42 -3.74 -3.79
N ALA A 75 -1.64 -2.43 -3.64
CA ALA A 75 -2.75 -1.91 -2.87
C ALA A 75 -3.42 -0.77 -3.62
N GLU A 76 -4.74 -0.80 -3.66
CA GLU A 76 -5.57 0.30 -4.14
C GLU A 76 -6.02 1.11 -2.94
N ILE A 77 -5.80 2.43 -2.95
CA ILE A 77 -6.20 3.34 -1.88
C ILE A 77 -7.00 4.48 -2.48
N GLY A 78 -8.21 4.70 -1.98
CA GLY A 78 -9.06 5.77 -2.46
C GLY A 78 -10.50 5.68 -1.98
N PRO A 79 -11.36 6.62 -2.38
CA PRO A 79 -12.78 6.60 -2.08
C PRO A 79 -13.49 5.40 -2.73
N ASP A 80 -14.21 4.64 -1.91
CA ASP A 80 -15.14 3.63 -2.36
C ASP A 80 -16.35 4.28 -3.05
N ARG A 81 -16.49 3.98 -4.34
CA ARG A 81 -17.50 4.56 -5.24
C ARG A 81 -18.92 4.15 -4.87
N ASP A 82 -19.07 3.02 -4.18
CA ASP A 82 -20.36 2.50 -3.74
C ASP A 82 -20.79 3.12 -2.40
N LYS A 83 -19.88 3.82 -1.71
CA LYS A 83 -20.20 4.51 -0.45
C LYS A 83 -20.83 5.89 -0.70
N VAL A 84 -21.81 6.18 0.15
CA VAL A 84 -22.56 7.44 0.09
C VAL A 84 -21.76 8.56 0.77
N ILE A 85 -21.57 9.67 0.04
CA ILE A 85 -20.70 10.78 0.46
C ILE A 85 -21.46 11.90 1.20
N GLY A 86 -22.79 11.96 1.04
CA GLY A 86 -23.63 13.06 1.52
C GLY A 86 -24.53 12.73 2.72
N GLY A 87 -24.69 13.71 3.62
CA GLY A 87 -25.77 13.78 4.61
C GLY A 87 -26.87 14.72 4.12
N GLY A 88 -28.04 14.19 3.79
CA GLY A 88 -29.18 14.93 3.25
C GLY A 88 -30.06 14.08 2.33
N PRO A 89 -31.19 14.61 1.81
CA PRO A 89 -32.14 13.85 0.98
C PRO A 89 -31.58 13.44 -0.40
N LYS A 90 -30.41 13.96 -0.80
CA LYS A 90 -29.71 13.58 -2.04
C LYS A 90 -28.41 12.86 -1.67
N ARG A 91 -28.52 11.54 -1.50
CA ARG A 91 -27.37 10.65 -1.38
C ARG A 91 -26.80 10.43 -2.78
N THR A 92 -25.65 11.04 -3.07
CA THR A 92 -24.93 10.81 -4.33
C THR A 92 -23.88 9.72 -4.10
N PRO A 93 -23.91 8.59 -4.84
CA PRO A 93 -22.77 7.68 -4.92
C PRO A 93 -21.63 8.45 -5.57
N GLY A 94 -20.54 8.64 -4.85
CA GLY A 94 -19.64 9.74 -5.15
C GLY A 94 -18.35 9.32 -5.83
N HIS A 95 -18.29 9.55 -7.13
CA HIS A 95 -17.03 9.78 -7.87
C HIS A 95 -16.53 11.22 -7.64
N LEU A 96 -16.55 11.69 -6.38
CA LEU A 96 -16.14 13.05 -6.02
C LEU A 96 -14.66 13.12 -5.63
N ASP A 97 -13.96 11.99 -5.66
CA ASP A 97 -12.54 11.82 -5.40
C ASP A 97 -11.69 12.82 -6.20
N ASN A 98 -11.89 12.88 -7.51
CA ASN A 98 -11.15 13.79 -8.38
C ASN A 98 -11.48 15.27 -8.11
N ILE A 99 -12.74 15.56 -7.77
CA ILE A 99 -13.19 16.92 -7.48
C ILE A 99 -12.58 17.42 -6.16
N PHE A 100 -12.55 16.57 -5.13
CA PHE A 100 -11.94 16.96 -3.86
C PHE A 100 -10.42 16.98 -3.95
N GLU A 101 -9.76 16.00 -4.57
CA GLU A 101 -8.30 15.97 -4.65
C GLU A 101 -7.73 17.13 -5.50
N TYR A 102 -8.33 17.40 -6.66
CA TYR A 102 -7.78 18.33 -7.66
C TYR A 102 -8.56 19.63 -7.83
N GLY A 103 -9.75 19.72 -7.25
CA GLY A 103 -10.62 20.89 -7.38
C GLY A 103 -11.32 20.96 -8.74
N THR A 104 -11.98 22.08 -8.97
CA THR A 104 -12.62 22.44 -10.25
C THR A 104 -12.39 23.93 -10.51
N PRO A 105 -12.75 24.48 -11.69
CA PRO A 105 -12.72 25.92 -11.90
C PRO A 105 -13.51 26.74 -10.86
N ASN A 106 -14.47 26.12 -10.17
CA ASN A 106 -15.37 26.76 -9.20
C ASN A 106 -15.11 26.32 -7.74
N SER A 107 -14.13 25.45 -7.49
CA SER A 107 -13.85 24.92 -6.15
C SER A 107 -12.37 24.61 -5.96
N ALA A 108 -11.80 25.12 -4.87
CA ALA A 108 -10.41 24.83 -4.53
C ALA A 108 -10.20 23.32 -4.23
N PRO A 109 -9.02 22.77 -4.55
CA PRO A 109 -8.66 21.41 -4.16
C PRO A 109 -8.53 21.26 -2.64
N ILE A 110 -8.77 20.03 -2.18
CA ILE A 110 -8.50 19.50 -0.85
C ILE A 110 -7.60 18.27 -1.04
N PRO A 111 -6.28 18.46 -1.29
CA PRO A 111 -5.37 17.34 -1.56
C PRO A 111 -5.23 16.46 -0.32
N HIS A 112 -5.48 15.17 -0.46
CA HIS A 112 -5.50 14.23 0.65
C HIS A 112 -4.82 12.90 0.33
N VAL A 113 -4.98 12.33 -0.88
CA VAL A 113 -4.33 11.06 -1.24
C VAL A 113 -2.86 11.27 -1.65
N ASN A 114 -2.59 12.14 -2.62
CA ASN A 114 -1.22 12.39 -3.09
C ASN A 114 -0.26 12.79 -1.96
N PRO A 115 -0.59 13.79 -1.12
CA PRO A 115 0.34 14.15 -0.06
C PRO A 115 0.39 13.10 1.07
N ALA A 116 -0.59 12.19 1.17
CA ALA A 116 -0.49 11.03 2.05
C ALA A 116 0.47 9.97 1.50
N LEU A 117 0.45 9.74 0.18
CA LEU A 117 1.45 8.91 -0.51
C LEU A 117 2.86 9.45 -0.28
N ASP A 118 3.08 10.75 -0.52
CA ASP A 118 4.39 11.40 -0.32
C ASP A 118 4.90 11.25 1.12
N LYS A 119 3.99 11.35 2.11
CA LYS A 119 4.34 11.21 3.53
C LYS A 119 4.83 9.80 3.87
N TRP A 120 4.21 8.76 3.29
CA TRP A 120 4.44 7.37 3.68
C TRP A 120 5.35 6.58 2.75
N ALA A 121 5.64 7.09 1.54
CA ALA A 121 6.57 6.46 0.61
C ALA A 121 7.95 6.15 1.24
N PRO A 122 8.57 7.03 2.05
CA PRO A 122 9.86 6.72 2.68
C PRO A 122 9.80 5.60 3.72
N ASP A 123 8.65 5.42 4.38
CA ASP A 123 8.45 4.34 5.35
C ASP A 123 8.21 3.00 4.63
N PHE A 124 7.46 3.04 3.52
CA PHE A 124 7.27 1.87 2.66
C PHE A 124 8.60 1.35 2.09
N GLU A 125 9.43 2.23 1.55
CA GLU A 125 10.76 1.88 1.04
C GLU A 125 11.62 1.23 2.15
N ARG A 126 11.57 1.79 3.36
CA ARG A 126 12.26 1.23 4.53
C ARG A 126 11.71 -0.15 4.90
N GLY A 127 10.39 -0.33 4.86
CA GLY A 127 9.72 -1.60 5.12
C GLY A 127 10.12 -2.68 4.12
N LEU A 128 10.20 -2.33 2.83
CA LEU A 128 10.67 -3.24 1.78
C LEU A 128 12.15 -3.60 1.97
N ARG A 129 12.99 -2.64 2.36
CA ARG A 129 14.39 -2.91 2.68
C ARG A 129 14.52 -3.88 3.87
N ILE A 130 13.79 -3.66 4.95
CA ILE A 130 13.76 -4.57 6.11
C ILE A 130 13.26 -5.96 5.70
N ALA A 131 12.24 -6.03 4.84
CA ALA A 131 11.73 -7.30 4.33
C ALA A 131 12.80 -8.10 3.57
N ALA A 132 13.60 -7.41 2.75
CA ALA A 132 14.72 -8.01 2.03
C ALA A 132 15.87 -8.42 2.97
N GLU A 133 16.28 -7.54 3.90
CA GLU A 133 17.33 -7.80 4.89
C GLU A 133 16.98 -9.04 5.74
N GLN A 134 15.77 -9.11 6.29
CA GLN A 134 15.31 -10.25 7.09
C GLN A 134 15.18 -11.55 6.31
N ALA A 135 14.95 -11.48 5.00
CA ALA A 135 14.93 -12.67 4.17
C ALA A 135 16.34 -13.21 3.93
N LEU A 136 17.33 -12.33 3.79
CA LEU A 136 18.73 -12.69 3.59
C LEU A 136 19.44 -13.13 4.88
N GLU A 137 19.11 -12.55 6.04
CA GLU A 137 19.66 -12.94 7.34
C GLU A 137 19.25 -14.36 7.79
N ARG A 138 18.31 -15.00 7.06
CA ARG A 138 17.89 -16.39 7.30
C ARG A 138 18.69 -17.42 6.51
N LEU A 139 19.62 -16.98 5.65
CA LEU A 139 20.64 -17.81 5.00
C LEU A 139 21.81 -18.05 5.96
#